data_AF-A0A9E0MW94-F1
#
_entry.id   AF-A0A9E0MW94-F1
#
_cell.length_a   1.000
_cell.length_b   1.000
_cell.length_c   1.000
_cell.angle_alpha   90.00
_cell.angle_beta   90.00
_cell.angle_gamma   90.00
#
_symmetry.space_group_name_H-M   'P 1'
#
loop_
_entity.id
_entity.type
_entity.pdbx_description
1 polymer ?
#
loop_
_entity_poly.entity_id
_entity_poly.type
_entity_poly.pdbx_seq_one_letter_code
_entity_poly.pdbx_strand_id
1 'polypeptide(L)'
;MENQIDTFANDVSLNNQNEGYALWVYQKTFFHLGIFDSNTNSTYKVRIPKNGVYLFLIEGEIEVNNQILKARDAMGVTDFDVFDIKIIPKSKILLVEVPMNQT
;
A
#
# COMPACT_ATOMS: atom_id res chain seq x y z
N MET A 1 2.59 17.67 -14.05
CA MET A 1 2.20 16.69 -13.03
C MET A 1 2.06 15.37 -13.77
N GLU A 2 3.13 14.58 -13.84
CA GLU A 2 3.09 13.26 -14.46
C GLU A 2 2.15 12.37 -13.64
N ASN A 3 1.16 11.80 -14.32
CA ASN A 3 0.24 10.83 -13.75
C ASN A 3 1.04 9.62 -13.26
N GLN A 4 1.21 9.48 -11.94
CA GLN A 4 1.74 8.27 -11.28
C GLN A 4 0.68 7.15 -11.33
N ILE A 5 0.27 6.77 -12.53
CA ILE A 5 -0.49 5.53 -12.75
C ILE A 5 0.53 4.40 -12.63
N ASP A 6 0.13 3.31 -11.97
CA ASP A 6 0.94 2.12 -11.71
C ASP A 6 2.09 2.28 -10.70
N THR A 7 2.02 3.24 -9.78
CA THR A 7 2.97 3.36 -8.67
C THR A 7 2.28 3.85 -7.41
N PHE A 8 2.76 3.39 -6.25
CA PHE A 8 2.33 3.90 -4.96
C PHE A 8 2.94 5.27 -4.67
N ALA A 9 2.09 6.30 -4.54
CA ALA A 9 2.50 7.60 -4.04
C ALA A 9 2.60 7.59 -2.51
N ASN A 10 3.68 8.12 -1.95
CA ASN A 10 3.81 8.33 -0.51
C ASN A 10 2.99 9.55 -0.10
N ASP A 11 2.00 9.38 0.76
CA ASP A 11 1.15 10.50 1.21
C ASP A 11 1.55 11.01 2.61
N VAL A 12 2.19 10.16 3.43
CA VAL A 12 2.59 10.53 4.80
C VAL A 12 3.87 9.80 5.22
N SER A 13 4.83 10.51 5.82
CA SER A 13 6.06 9.94 6.41
C SER A 13 6.56 10.73 7.62
N LEU A 14 7.33 10.09 8.50
CA LEU A 14 7.96 10.74 9.67
C LEU A 14 9.18 11.59 9.29
N ASN A 15 9.09 12.85 9.70
CA ASN A 15 10.17 13.79 10.05
C ASN A 15 11.31 14.05 9.05
N ASN A 16 11.33 15.30 8.57
CA ASN A 16 12.44 16.08 8.01
C ASN A 16 12.89 15.91 6.54
N GLN A 17 12.05 15.45 5.62
CA GLN A 17 12.22 15.81 4.19
C GLN A 17 10.90 16.32 3.60
N ASN A 18 10.84 17.63 3.39
CA ASN A 18 9.71 18.34 2.81
C ASN A 18 9.55 17.98 1.34
N GLU A 19 8.52 17.19 1.00
CA GLU A 19 7.86 17.23 -0.31
C GLU A 19 6.35 16.93 -0.15
N GLY A 20 5.51 17.96 -0.10
CA GLY A 20 4.05 17.83 -0.29
C GLY A 20 3.18 17.74 0.97
N TYR A 21 1.86 17.78 0.72
CA TYR A 21 0.72 17.92 1.65
C TYR A 21 0.52 16.78 2.67
N ALA A 22 1.58 16.30 3.31
CA ALA A 22 1.53 15.17 4.23
C ALA A 22 0.89 15.54 5.59
N LEU A 23 -0.09 14.76 6.02
CA LEU A 23 -0.74 14.85 7.33
C LEU A 23 0.19 14.29 8.43
N TRP A 24 0.27 14.94 9.60
CA TRP A 24 1.13 14.51 10.70
C TRP A 24 0.57 13.27 11.41
N VAL A 25 1.32 12.16 11.43
CA VAL A 25 0.98 10.95 12.18
C VAL A 25 2.06 10.66 13.23
N TYR A 26 1.66 10.41 14.47
CA TYR A 26 2.55 10.21 15.63
C TYR A 26 3.21 8.81 15.68
N GLN A 27 2.93 7.96 14.69
CA GLN A 27 3.46 6.60 14.59
C GLN A 27 4.44 6.45 13.42
N LYS A 28 5.37 5.49 13.53
CA LYS A 28 6.22 5.04 12.43
C LYS A 28 5.42 4.24 11.41
N THR A 29 4.67 4.95 10.57
CA THR A 29 3.79 4.37 9.55
C THR A 29 3.99 5.09 8.21
N PHE A 30 3.75 4.36 7.13
CA PHE A 30 3.73 4.88 5.77
C PHE A 30 2.36 4.61 5.15
N PHE A 31 1.84 5.62 4.44
CA PHE A 31 0.61 5.51 3.67
C PHE A 31 0.94 5.59 2.19
N HIS A 32 0.40 4.65 1.44
CA HIS A 32 0.64 4.52 0.01
C HIS A 32 -0.69 4.42 -0.73
N LEU A 33 -0.96 5.36 -1.63
CA LEU A 33 -2.11 5.28 -2.52
C LEU A 33 -1.61 4.97 -3.93
N GLY A 34 -2.14 3.90 -4.54
CA GLY A 34 -1.83 3.50 -5.90
C GLY A 34 -3.09 3.36 -6.74
N ILE A 35 -3.03 3.82 -7.99
CA ILE A 35 -4.04 3.58 -9.01
C ILE A 35 -3.36 2.78 -10.11
N PHE A 36 -3.89 1.59 -10.39
CA PHE A 36 -3.29 0.65 -11.31
C PHE A 36 -4.24 0.30 -12.45
N ASP A 37 -3.71 0.14 -13.65
CA ASP A 37 -4.49 -0.34 -14.79
C ASP A 37 -4.65 -1.87 -14.78
N SER A 38 -5.66 -2.36 -15.50
CA SER A 38 -6.01 -3.79 -15.57
C SER A 38 -4.84 -4.64 -16.07
N ASN A 39 -4.73 -5.87 -15.56
CA ASN A 39 -3.69 -6.85 -15.94
C ASN A 39 -2.24 -6.40 -15.68
N THR A 40 -2.03 -5.50 -14.72
CA THR A 40 -0.69 -5.12 -14.25
C THR A 40 -0.30 -5.92 -13.01
N ASN A 41 1.00 -5.98 -12.72
CA ASN A 41 1.53 -6.51 -11.47
C ASN A 41 2.30 -5.41 -10.76
N SER A 42 2.07 -5.27 -9.45
CA SER A 42 2.80 -4.35 -8.59
C SER A 42 3.46 -5.13 -7.47
N THR A 43 4.75 -4.87 -7.25
CA THR A 43 5.50 -5.48 -6.14
C THR A 43 5.66 -4.43 -5.05
N TYR A 44 5.23 -4.77 -3.83
CA TYR A 44 5.40 -3.92 -2.67
C TYR A 44 6.49 -4.48 -1.75
N LYS A 45 7.42 -3.61 -1.35
CA LYS A 45 8.47 -3.91 -0.37
C LYS A 45 8.21 -3.11 0.90
N VAL A 46 8.22 -3.77 2.05
CA VAL A 46 8.07 -3.10 3.34
C VAL A 46 9.22 -2.11 3.57
N ARG A 47 8.90 -0.88 3.97
CA ARG A 47 9.90 0.17 4.25
C ARG A 47 10.46 0.04 5.65
N ILE A 48 9.63 -0.34 6.62
CA ILE A 48 10.06 -0.59 8.01
C ILE A 48 10.09 -2.10 8.26
N PRO A 49 11.26 -2.72 8.41
CA PRO A 49 11.35 -4.15 8.70
C PRO A 49 10.50 -4.53 9.91
N LYS A 50 9.79 -5.66 9.82
CA LYS A 50 8.85 -6.19 10.83
C LYS A 50 7.54 -5.40 11.00
N ASN A 51 7.28 -4.38 10.19
CA ASN A 51 5.92 -3.84 10.09
C ASN A 51 5.03 -4.81 9.31
N GLY A 52 3.75 -4.81 9.67
CA GLY A 52 2.71 -5.38 8.83
C GLY A 52 2.23 -4.35 7.81
N VAL A 53 1.46 -4.79 6.83
CA VAL A 53 0.74 -3.91 5.90
C VAL A 53 -0.73 -4.20 5.98
N TYR A 54 -1.51 -3.14 6.20
CA TYR A 54 -2.94 -3.14 5.97
C TYR A 54 -3.20 -2.70 4.53
N LEU A 55 -3.66 -3.63 3.70
CA LEU A 55 -4.10 -3.39 2.33
C LEU A 55 -5.61 -3.20 2.34
N PHE A 56 -6.07 -2.09 1.77
CA PHE A 56 -7.48 -1.80 1.54
C PHE A 56 -7.73 -1.53 0.06
N LEU A 57 -8.56 -2.37 -0.56
CA LEU A 57 -8.95 -2.21 -1.95
C LEU A 57 -10.13 -1.24 -2.01
N ILE A 58 -9.90 -0.01 -2.46
CA ILE A 58 -10.96 1.01 -2.54
C ILE A 58 -11.93 0.67 -3.68
N GLU A 59 -11.38 0.33 -4.85
CA GLU A 59 -12.12 -0.01 -6.07
C GLU A 59 -11.35 -1.07 -6.87
N GLY A 60 -12.05 -1.93 -7.61
CA GLY A 60 -11.47 -2.94 -8.49
C GLY A 60 -11.52 -4.36 -7.95
N GLU A 61 -10.59 -5.20 -8.40
CA GLU A 61 -10.40 -6.59 -7.98
C GLU A 61 -8.91 -6.95 -8.14
N ILE A 62 -8.32 -7.57 -7.13
CA ILE A 62 -6.89 -7.91 -7.12
C ILE A 62 -6.69 -9.32 -6.58
N GLU A 63 -5.54 -9.91 -6.91
CA GLU A 63 -5.06 -11.16 -6.34
C GLU A 63 -3.77 -10.88 -5.54
N VAL A 64 -3.77 -11.26 -4.26
CA VAL A 64 -2.60 -11.18 -3.37
C VAL A 64 -2.48 -12.50 -2.64
N ASN A 65 -1.30 -13.14 -2.66
CA ASN A 65 -1.06 -14.45 -2.02
C ASN A 65 -2.15 -15.50 -2.35
N ASN A 66 -2.54 -15.59 -3.63
CA ASN A 66 -3.60 -16.48 -4.13
C ASN A 66 -5.01 -16.25 -3.54
N GLN A 67 -5.26 -15.09 -2.93
CA GLN A 67 -6.57 -14.67 -2.48
C GLN A 67 -7.07 -13.51 -3.35
N ILE A 68 -8.33 -13.60 -3.78
CA ILE A 68 -9.00 -12.54 -4.53
C ILE A 68 -9.66 -11.57 -3.55
N LEU A 69 -9.32 -10.30 -3.64
CA LEU A 69 -10.00 -9.21 -2.95
C LEU A 69 -10.83 -8.41 -3.95
N LYS A 70 -12.02 -8.00 -3.53
CA LYS A 70 -12.93 -7.14 -4.29
C LYS A 70 -13.03 -5.75 -3.64
N ALA A 71 -13.63 -4.81 -4.35
CA ALA A 71 -13.83 -3.46 -3.86
C ALA A 71 -14.40 -3.44 -2.42
N ARG A 72 -13.74 -2.68 -1.55
CA ARG A 72 -13.96 -2.51 -0.10
C ARG A 72 -13.50 -3.67 0.78
N ASP A 73 -12.85 -4.69 0.22
CA ASP A 73 -12.18 -5.70 1.03
C ASP A 73 -10.84 -5.18 1.58
N ALA A 74 -10.41 -5.79 2.68
CA ALA A 74 -9.16 -5.49 3.34
C ALA A 74 -8.39 -6.77 3.66
N MET A 75 -7.06 -6.67 3.67
CA MET A 75 -6.16 -7.75 4.07
C MET A 75 -5.01 -7.20 4.92
N GLY A 76 -4.75 -7.86 6.05
CA GLY A 76 -3.50 -7.68 6.79
C GLY A 76 -2.45 -8.65 6.25
N VAL A 77 -1.29 -8.14 5.87
CA VAL A 77 -0.11 -8.92 5.49
C VAL A 77 0.94 -8.73 6.58
N THR A 78 1.50 -9.83 7.08
CA THR A 78 2.55 -9.86 8.11
C THR A 78 3.64 -10.85 7.71
N ASP A 79 4.79 -10.81 8.38
CA ASP A 79 5.93 -11.72 8.14
C ASP A 79 6.36 -11.80 6.66
N PHE A 80 6.51 -10.63 6.03
CA PHE A 80 6.98 -10.50 4.65
C PHE A 80 8.02 -9.39 4.53
N ASP A 81 8.93 -9.52 3.57
CA ASP A 81 9.79 -8.43 3.12
C ASP A 81 9.23 -7.78 1.84
N VAL A 82 8.67 -8.61 0.97
CA VAL A 82 8.08 -8.25 -0.32
C VAL A 82 6.84 -9.10 -0.57
N PHE A 83 5.80 -8.53 -1.18
CA PHE A 83 4.69 -9.29 -1.76
C PHE A 83 4.24 -8.68 -3.10
N ASP A 84 3.66 -9.54 -3.94
CA ASP A 84 3.12 -9.15 -5.23
C ASP A 84 1.61 -8.95 -5.16
N ILE A 85 1.14 -7.94 -5.89
CA ILE A 85 -0.26 -7.61 -6.10
C ILE A 85 -0.52 -7.72 -7.58
N LYS A 86 -1.39 -8.65 -7.97
CA LYS A 86 -1.85 -8.79 -9.35
C LYS A 86 -3.17 -8.07 -9.53
N ILE A 87 -3.21 -7.15 -10.47
CA ILE A 87 -4.36 -6.30 -10.76
C ILE A 87 -5.21 -6.97 -11.85
N ILE A 88 -6.48 -7.26 -11.56
CA ILE A 88 -7.37 -7.94 -12.51
C ILE A 88 -8.05 -6.87 -13.38
N PRO A 89 -9.13 -6.18 -12.94
CA PRO A 89 -9.52 -4.89 -13.50
C PRO A 89 -8.74 -3.74 -12.84
N LYS A 90 -8.78 -2.57 -13.49
CA LYS A 90 -8.30 -1.29 -12.96
C LYS A 90 -8.70 -1.13 -11.49
N SER A 91 -7.72 -0.86 -10.64
CA SER A 91 -7.89 -0.92 -9.19
C SER A 91 -7.26 0.29 -8.49
N LYS A 92 -7.87 0.67 -7.37
CA LYS A 92 -7.38 1.73 -6.48
C LYS A 92 -7.10 1.12 -5.10
N ILE A 93 -5.86 1.18 -4.65
CA ILE A 93 -5.37 0.45 -3.49
C ILE A 93 -4.75 1.43 -2.50
N LEU A 94 -5.10 1.30 -1.22
CA LEU A 94 -4.44 1.96 -0.11
C LEU A 94 -3.64 0.92 0.67
N LEU A 95 -2.33 1.15 0.84
CA LEU A 95 -1.50 0.40 1.78
C LEU A 95 -1.13 1.28 2.96
N VAL A 96 -1.20 0.70 4.15
CA VAL A 96 -0.77 1.35 5.40
C VAL A 96 0.19 0.41 6.12
N GLU A 97 1.43 0.85 6.33
CA GLU A 97 2.36 0.09 7.17
C GLU A 97 2.01 0.25 8.65
N VAL A 98 1.78 -0.86 9.34
CA VAL A 98 1.38 -0.86 10.75
C VAL A 98 2.53 -1.44 11.59
N PRO A 99 3.00 -0.71 12.63
CA PRO A 99 3.93 -1.26 13.61
C PRO A 99 3.33 -2.47 14.33
N MET A 100 3.95 -3.64 14.16
CA MET A 100 3.50 -4.87 14.82
C MET A 100 4.15 -5.09 16.18
N ASN A 101 5.31 -4.47 16.42
CA ASN A 101 6.01 -4.54 17.70
C ASN A 101 5.79 -3.22 18.46
N GLN A 102 4.88 -3.25 19.42
CA GLN A 102 4.85 -2.26 20.50
C GLN A 102 5.57 -2.90 21.69
N THR A 103 6.82 -2.54 21.90
CA THR A 103 7.54 -2.89 23.13
C THR A 103 8.37 -1.69 23.57
#